data_AF-A0A8T5QBI9-F1
#
_entry.id   AF-A0A8T5QBI9-F1
#
_cell.length_a   1.000
_cell.length_b   1.000
_cell.length_c   1.000
_cell.angle_alpha   90.00
_cell.angle_beta   90.00
_cell.angle_gamma   90.00
#
_symmetry.space_group_name_H-M   'P 1'
#
loop_
_entity.id
_entity.type
_entity.pdbx_description
1 polymer ?
#
loop_
_entity_poly.entity_id
_entity_poly.type
_entity_poly.pdbx_seq_one_letter_code
_entity_poly.pdbx_strand_id
1 'polypeptide(L)'
;CADGKVCNGGVCVVPGSCVPDWSCSDWTDCRVDGTRVRFCFDKKGCGSVVGKPAVSESCVYGEDAGVDTDVGGGVDTDVGDGAGNVSEEGFDEGEGGVGGGFPLGSIVLIMIIVGLGFFAFIFKGQIASLFQGSSKRPGLGPGAGPGMGLGAGPSGPGSGGLSPRELSAYNYIKMNLDRGYSPMQIRQTLMNAGWSHEELDKLFRRFP
;
A
#
# COMPACT_ATOMS: atom_id res chain seq x y z
N CYS A 1 18.65 6.27 31.22
CA CYS A 1 17.19 6.53 31.17
C CYS A 1 16.82 7.40 32.36
N ALA A 2 15.79 8.25 32.25
CA ALA A 2 15.28 9.00 33.40
C ALA A 2 14.77 8.06 34.51
N ASP A 3 14.68 8.56 35.73
CA ASP A 3 14.34 7.79 36.93
C ASP A 3 13.09 6.91 36.75
N GLY A 4 13.19 5.66 37.20
CA GLY A 4 12.12 4.66 37.11
C GLY A 4 12.01 3.92 35.76
N LYS A 5 12.85 4.23 34.77
CA LYS A 5 12.92 3.47 33.51
C LYS A 5 14.17 2.59 33.45
N VAL A 6 14.05 1.40 32.88
CA VAL A 6 15.16 0.47 32.63
C VAL A 6 15.61 0.57 31.17
N CYS A 7 16.91 0.39 30.91
CA CYS A 7 17.46 0.34 29.56
C CYS A 7 17.36 -1.11 29.03
N ASN A 8 16.69 -1.30 27.90
CA ASN A 8 16.64 -2.59 27.21
C ASN A 8 16.94 -2.36 25.73
N GLY A 9 18.07 -2.86 25.24
CA GLY A 9 18.47 -2.73 23.83
C GLY A 9 18.62 -1.29 23.33
N GLY A 10 19.03 -0.35 24.20
CA GLY A 10 19.16 1.07 23.85
C GLY A 10 17.88 1.89 23.96
N VAL A 11 16.75 1.28 24.34
CA VAL A 11 15.47 1.96 24.57
C VAL A 11 15.15 2.05 26.06
N CYS A 12 14.65 3.20 26.50
CA CYS A 12 14.23 3.44 27.89
C CYS A 12 12.77 3.04 28.11
N VAL A 13 12.54 1.98 28.89
CA VAL A 13 11.21 1.37 29.07
C VAL A 13 10.78 1.39 30.54
N VAL A 14 9.48 1.45 30.79
CA VAL A 14 8.93 1.39 32.16
C VAL A 14 8.92 -0.08 32.61
N PRO A 15 9.40 -0.42 33.83
CA PRO A 15 9.32 -1.78 34.34
C PRO A 15 7.84 -2.24 34.40
N GLY A 16 7.53 -3.37 33.74
CA GLY A 16 6.17 -3.86 33.52
C GLY A 16 5.51 -3.42 32.21
N SER A 17 6.15 -2.53 31.43
CA SER A 17 5.69 -2.21 30.07
C SER A 17 6.08 -3.32 29.09
N CYS A 18 5.16 -3.63 28.18
CA CYS A 18 5.40 -4.56 27.09
C CYS A 18 6.28 -3.87 26.03
N VAL A 19 7.52 -4.32 25.90
CA VAL A 19 8.45 -3.83 24.89
C VAL A 19 8.25 -4.64 23.62
N PRO A 20 7.83 -4.02 22.50
CA PRO A 20 7.59 -4.75 21.26
C PRO A 20 8.89 -5.38 20.75
N ASP A 21 8.79 -6.60 20.25
CA ASP A 21 9.89 -7.31 19.61
C ASP A 21 9.61 -7.39 18.11
N TRP A 22 10.15 -6.41 17.39
CA TRP A 22 9.87 -6.24 15.97
C TRP A 22 10.64 -7.26 15.14
N SER A 23 9.90 -8.06 14.39
CA SER A 23 10.43 -8.93 13.35
C SER A 23 9.97 -8.40 12.01
N CYS A 24 10.92 -8.12 11.12
CA CYS A 24 10.63 -7.69 9.77
C CYS A 24 10.94 -8.79 8.76
N SER A 25 10.18 -8.84 7.67
CA SER A 25 10.56 -9.55 6.46
C SER A 25 11.73 -8.86 5.78
N ASP A 26 12.29 -9.54 4.78
CA ASP A 26 13.17 -8.90 3.82
C ASP A 26 12.43 -7.78 3.08
N TRP A 27 13.22 -6.85 2.54
CA TRP A 27 12.71 -5.84 1.63
C TRP A 27 12.24 -6.51 0.35
N THR A 28 11.13 -6.04 -0.21
CA THR A 28 10.76 -6.40 -1.58
C THR A 28 11.81 -5.87 -2.55
N ASP A 29 11.78 -6.43 -3.77
CA ASP A 29 12.50 -5.82 -4.88
C ASP A 29 12.15 -4.33 -5.00
N CYS A 30 13.12 -3.57 -5.49
CA CYS A 30 12.85 -2.19 -5.81
C CYS A 30 11.76 -2.14 -6.87
N ARG A 31 10.75 -1.30 -6.66
CA ARG A 31 9.70 -1.10 -7.64
C ARG A 31 10.10 0.01 -8.61
N VAL A 32 9.42 0.06 -9.75
CA VAL A 32 9.61 1.08 -10.79
C VAL A 32 9.39 2.52 -10.29
N ASP A 33 8.66 2.70 -9.19
CA ASP A 33 8.46 4.00 -8.53
C ASP A 33 9.65 4.39 -7.61
N GLY A 34 10.74 3.62 -7.65
CA GLY A 34 11.93 3.83 -6.82
C GLY A 34 11.70 3.53 -5.35
N THR A 35 10.71 2.70 -5.01
CA THR A 35 10.37 2.38 -3.61
C THR A 35 10.40 0.88 -3.37
N ARG A 36 10.90 0.47 -2.22
CA ARG A 36 10.73 -0.90 -1.70
C ARG A 36 10.06 -0.89 -0.34
N VAL A 37 9.36 -1.98 -0.06
CA VAL A 37 8.57 -2.12 1.17
C VAL A 37 8.96 -3.39 1.90
N ARG A 38 8.77 -3.41 3.22
CA ARG A 38 8.89 -4.61 4.04
C ARG A 38 7.78 -4.69 5.06
N PHE A 39 7.45 -5.89 5.50
CA PHE A 39 6.46 -6.11 6.53
C PHE A 39 7.13 -6.27 7.88
N CYS A 40 6.65 -5.56 8.91
CA CYS A 40 7.15 -5.70 10.28
C CYS A 40 6.00 -5.99 11.24
N PHE A 41 6.16 -7.01 12.07
CA PHE A 41 5.20 -7.39 13.10
C PHE A 41 5.86 -7.49 14.48
N ASP A 42 5.09 -7.19 15.51
CA ASP A 42 5.52 -7.34 16.90
C ASP A 42 5.25 -8.76 17.38
N LYS A 43 6.31 -9.53 17.61
CA LYS A 43 6.23 -10.92 18.10
C LYS A 43 5.57 -11.04 19.47
N LYS A 44 5.67 -10.01 20.29
CA LYS A 44 5.12 -9.99 21.65
C LYS A 44 3.70 -9.46 21.72
N GLY A 45 3.17 -8.93 20.60
CA GLY A 45 1.79 -8.42 20.54
C GLY A 45 1.49 -7.29 21.52
N CYS A 46 2.50 -6.47 21.84
CA CYS A 46 2.39 -5.36 22.78
C CYS A 46 1.49 -4.23 22.26
N GLY A 47 1.29 -4.12 20.94
CA GLY A 47 0.43 -3.09 20.33
C GLY A 47 1.03 -1.68 20.36
N SER A 48 2.28 -1.54 20.79
CA SER A 48 3.02 -0.28 20.77
C SER A 48 3.65 -0.04 19.40
N VAL A 49 3.80 1.22 18.98
CA VAL A 49 4.57 1.63 17.78
C VAL A 49 5.99 2.05 18.09
N VAL A 50 6.36 2.08 19.37
CA VAL A 50 7.70 2.50 19.81
C VAL A 50 8.74 1.54 19.25
N GLY A 51 9.81 2.09 18.68
CA GLY A 51 10.91 1.31 18.10
C GLY A 51 10.54 0.54 16.83
N LYS A 52 9.38 0.82 16.20
CA LYS A 52 8.99 0.17 14.94
C LYS A 52 9.96 0.56 13.82
N PRO A 53 10.58 -0.41 13.12
CA PRO A 53 11.44 -0.12 11.97
C PRO A 53 10.66 0.49 10.79
N ALA A 54 11.35 1.22 9.93
CA ALA A 54 10.77 1.75 8.69
C ALA A 54 10.24 0.62 7.80
N VAL A 55 9.06 0.80 7.21
CA VAL A 55 8.38 -0.20 6.35
C VAL A 55 8.42 0.15 4.87
N SER A 56 8.92 1.34 4.54
CA SER A 56 9.11 1.84 3.17
C SER A 56 10.40 2.62 3.08
N GLU A 57 11.15 2.43 2.00
CA GLU A 57 12.34 3.22 1.70
C GLU A 57 12.54 3.37 0.20
N SER A 58 13.28 4.42 -0.18
CA SER A 58 13.67 4.68 -1.56
C SER A 58 14.81 3.76 -2.01
N CYS A 59 14.78 3.36 -3.27
CA CYS A 59 15.78 2.52 -3.90
C CYS A 59 15.89 2.86 -5.40
N VAL A 60 16.94 2.36 -6.06
CA VAL A 60 17.10 2.46 -7.51
C VAL A 60 16.57 1.19 -8.14
N TYR A 61 15.63 1.32 -9.08
CA TYR A 61 15.15 0.19 -9.87
C TYR A 61 16.25 -0.22 -10.86
N GLY A 62 16.88 -1.36 -10.61
CA GLY A 62 17.84 -1.96 -11.55
C GLY A 62 17.07 -2.78 -12.57
N GLU A 63 17.06 -2.31 -13.82
CA GLU A 63 16.45 -3.05 -14.94
C GLU A 63 17.36 -4.20 -15.44
N ASP A 64 18.57 -4.26 -14.90
CA ASP A 64 19.61 -5.19 -15.34
C ASP A 64 19.60 -6.49 -14.52
N ALA A 65 18.70 -7.39 -14.91
CA ALA A 65 18.88 -8.82 -14.69
C ALA A 65 19.08 -9.51 -16.05
N GLY A 66 20.34 -9.54 -16.49
CA GLY A 66 20.84 -10.56 -17.42
C GLY A 66 20.51 -10.35 -18.89
N VAL A 67 21.12 -9.34 -19.51
CA VAL A 67 21.53 -9.50 -20.91
C VAL A 67 22.99 -9.95 -20.90
N ASP A 68 23.20 -11.23 -20.63
CA ASP A 68 24.37 -11.94 -21.16
C ASP A 68 24.18 -12.00 -22.68
N THR A 69 24.47 -10.91 -23.40
CA THR A 69 24.85 -11.05 -24.81
C THR A 69 26.25 -11.63 -24.84
N ASP A 70 26.31 -12.94 -24.61
CA ASP A 70 27.38 -13.77 -25.17
C ASP A 70 27.18 -13.74 -26.70
N VAL A 71 27.68 -12.67 -27.31
CA VAL A 71 28.05 -12.67 -28.73
C VAL A 71 29.54 -12.98 -28.76
N GLY A 72 29.90 -14.19 -28.31
CA GLY A 72 31.16 -14.83 -28.63
C GLY A 72 31.12 -15.26 -30.09
N GLY A 73 31.43 -14.32 -30.99
CA GLY A 73 31.80 -14.64 -32.36
C GLY A 73 32.96 -15.63 -32.35
N GLY A 74 32.78 -16.77 -33.03
CA GLY A 74 33.86 -17.67 -33.34
C GLY A 74 34.92 -16.92 -34.14
N VAL A 75 36.05 -16.63 -33.49
CA VAL A 75 37.33 -16.41 -34.15
C VAL A 75 38.15 -17.64 -33.82
N ASP A 76 38.39 -18.43 -34.85
CA ASP A 76 39.26 -19.59 -34.81
C ASP A 76 40.63 -19.20 -34.25
N THR A 77 41.05 -20.00 -33.29
CA THR A 77 42.40 -20.19 -32.79
C THR A 77 43.41 -20.24 -33.94
N ASP A 78 44.58 -19.58 -33.79
CA ASP A 78 45.84 -20.31 -33.64
C ASP A 78 47.08 -19.41 -33.46
N VAL A 79 47.81 -19.73 -32.38
CA VAL A 79 49.27 -19.66 -32.14
C VAL A 79 49.97 -18.31 -31.89
N GLY A 80 50.56 -18.22 -30.69
CA GLY A 80 51.68 -17.32 -30.39
C GLY A 80 52.01 -17.21 -28.90
N ASP A 81 52.77 -18.20 -28.37
CA ASP A 81 53.40 -18.23 -27.05
C ASP A 81 54.02 -16.91 -26.57
N GLY A 82 53.94 -16.65 -25.26
CA GLY A 82 54.75 -15.60 -24.62
C GLY A 82 54.43 -15.39 -23.14
N ALA A 83 55.06 -16.17 -22.28
CA ALA A 83 55.06 -15.96 -20.84
C ALA A 83 55.61 -14.57 -20.47
N GLY A 84 54.86 -13.84 -19.64
CA GLY A 84 55.26 -12.54 -19.11
C GLY A 84 54.43 -12.16 -17.89
N ASN A 85 54.99 -12.42 -16.71
CA ASN A 85 54.48 -12.04 -15.40
C ASN A 85 54.65 -10.52 -15.22
N VAL A 86 53.58 -9.76 -14.99
CA VAL A 86 53.66 -8.37 -14.50
C VAL A 86 52.52 -8.11 -13.51
N SER A 87 52.95 -7.80 -12.28
CA SER A 87 52.19 -7.29 -11.15
C SER A 87 51.90 -5.79 -11.32
N GLU A 88 50.99 -5.29 -10.47
CA GLU A 88 50.80 -3.88 -10.05
C GLU A 88 49.59 -3.11 -10.62
N GLU A 89 48.59 -2.98 -9.73
CA GLU A 89 47.97 -1.75 -9.19
C GLU A 89 47.56 -0.65 -10.20
N GLY A 90 46.25 -0.37 -10.26
CA GLY A 90 45.69 0.75 -11.02
C GLY A 90 44.31 1.15 -10.51
N PHE A 91 44.30 2.14 -9.64
CA PHE A 91 43.17 3.00 -9.27
C PHE A 91 42.76 3.84 -10.49
N ASP A 92 41.46 3.93 -10.81
CA ASP A 92 40.94 5.04 -11.61
C ASP A 92 39.45 5.29 -11.31
N GLU A 93 39.16 6.50 -10.81
CA GLU A 93 37.83 7.09 -10.66
C GLU A 93 37.32 7.55 -12.03
N GLY A 94 36.16 7.05 -12.47
CA GLY A 94 35.50 7.50 -13.70
C GLY A 94 34.14 8.11 -13.42
N GLU A 95 34.08 9.45 -13.37
CA GLU A 95 32.83 10.22 -13.50
C GLU A 95 32.40 10.37 -14.96
N GLY A 96 31.08 10.39 -15.20
CA GLY A 96 30.43 10.79 -16.46
C GLY A 96 29.21 9.90 -16.74
N GLY A 97 27.99 10.37 -17.03
CA GLY A 97 27.49 11.65 -17.53
C GLY A 97 26.60 11.38 -18.76
N VAL A 98 25.52 12.16 -18.89
CA VAL A 98 24.75 12.45 -20.14
C VAL A 98 23.50 11.61 -20.47
N GLY A 99 22.33 12.16 -20.09
CA GLY A 99 21.27 12.67 -20.99
C GLY A 99 20.65 11.80 -22.10
N GLY A 100 19.35 11.50 -21.98
CA GLY A 100 18.49 11.08 -23.09
C GLY A 100 16.99 11.26 -22.77
N GLY A 101 16.33 12.24 -23.38
CA GLY A 101 14.90 12.51 -23.19
C GLY A 101 14.00 11.47 -23.88
N PHE A 102 12.94 11.03 -23.20
CA PHE A 102 11.92 10.13 -23.75
C PHE A 102 10.54 10.80 -23.86
N PRO A 103 9.78 10.55 -24.95
CA PRO A 103 8.54 11.27 -25.24
C PRO A 103 7.37 10.74 -24.41
N LEU A 104 6.66 11.64 -23.72
CA LEU A 104 5.59 11.37 -22.74
C LEU A 104 4.35 10.59 -23.26
N GLY A 105 4.32 10.18 -24.53
CA GLY A 105 3.16 9.54 -25.16
C GLY A 105 3.03 8.03 -24.91
N SER A 106 4.13 7.32 -24.64
CA SER A 106 4.14 5.84 -24.60
C SER A 106 3.71 5.24 -23.26
N ILE A 107 3.83 5.98 -22.16
CA ILE A 107 3.51 5.50 -20.79
C ILE A 107 2.00 5.32 -20.60
N VAL A 108 1.17 6.09 -21.31
CA VAL A 108 -0.30 6.05 -21.16
C VAL A 108 -0.91 4.79 -21.76
N LEU A 109 -0.35 4.25 -22.84
CA LEU A 109 -0.89 3.07 -23.52
C LEU A 109 -0.73 1.79 -22.68
N ILE A 110 0.40 1.67 -21.97
CA ILE A 110 0.73 0.49 -21.16
C ILE A 110 -0.19 0.39 -19.93
N MET A 111 -0.57 1.53 -19.33
CA MET A 111 -1.48 1.57 -18.17
C MET A 111 -2.89 1.09 -18.51
N ILE A 112 -3.37 1.31 -19.74
CA ILE A 112 -4.71 0.89 -20.17
C ILE A 112 -4.77 -0.64 -20.36
N ILE A 113 -3.72 -1.25 -20.90
CA ILE A 113 -3.67 -2.69 -21.19
C ILE A 113 -3.56 -3.50 -19.89
N VAL A 114 -2.77 -3.03 -18.92
CA VAL A 114 -2.64 -3.68 -17.61
C VAL A 114 -3.90 -3.48 -16.75
N GLY A 115 -4.52 -2.30 -16.82
CA GLY A 115 -5.75 -2.00 -16.08
C GLY A 115 -6.94 -2.86 -16.49
N LEU A 116 -7.13 -3.11 -17.79
CA LEU A 116 -8.24 -3.94 -18.28
C LEU A 116 -8.05 -5.43 -17.95
N GLY A 117 -6.81 -5.93 -17.96
CA GLY A 117 -6.50 -7.30 -17.59
C GLY A 117 -6.66 -7.59 -16.09
N PHE A 118 -6.23 -6.66 -15.23
CA PHE A 118 -6.30 -6.81 -13.77
C PHE A 118 -7.75 -6.72 -13.25
N PHE A 119 -8.59 -5.90 -13.90
CA PHE A 119 -9.99 -5.74 -13.52
C PHE A 119 -10.82 -7.03 -13.69
N ALA A 120 -10.48 -7.88 -14.65
CA ALA A 120 -11.18 -9.16 -14.88
C ALA A 120 -10.84 -10.24 -13.81
N PHE A 121 -9.73 -10.10 -13.09
CA PHE A 121 -9.27 -11.09 -12.12
C PHE A 121 -9.96 -10.96 -10.75
N ILE A 122 -10.34 -9.75 -10.34
CA ILE A 122 -10.94 -9.48 -9.02
C ILE A 122 -12.40 -9.97 -8.91
N PHE A 123 -13.14 -10.01 -10.02
CA PHE A 123 -14.58 -10.35 -10.00
C PHE A 123 -14.90 -11.85 -9.89
N LYS A 124 -13.92 -12.76 -9.98
CA LYS A 124 -14.16 -14.22 -9.89
C LYS A 124 -14.25 -14.79 -8.47
N GLY A 125 -14.01 -13.99 -7.41
CA GLY A 125 -13.70 -14.52 -6.07
C GLY A 125 -14.75 -14.45 -4.94
N GLN A 126 -16.01 -14.03 -5.15
CA GLN A 126 -16.92 -13.67 -4.02
C GLN A 126 -18.33 -14.30 -4.02
N ILE A 127 -18.55 -15.53 -4.53
CA ILE A 127 -19.88 -16.20 -4.50
C ILE A 127 -20.04 -17.31 -3.45
N ALA A 128 -19.14 -17.45 -2.48
CA ALA A 128 -19.18 -18.59 -1.56
C ALA A 128 -19.06 -18.19 -0.09
N SER A 129 -20.06 -17.50 0.48
CA SER A 129 -20.30 -17.42 1.94
C SER A 129 -21.61 -16.67 2.28
N LEU A 130 -22.78 -17.24 1.96
CA LEU A 130 -24.06 -16.70 2.40
C LEU A 130 -25.07 -17.80 2.78
N PHE A 131 -24.72 -18.75 3.64
CA PHE A 131 -25.73 -19.58 4.33
C PHE A 131 -25.18 -20.11 5.66
N GLN A 132 -25.44 -19.42 6.77
CA GLN A 132 -25.80 -20.02 8.08
C GLN A 132 -26.04 -18.97 9.18
N GLY A 133 -27.15 -19.16 9.93
CA GLY A 133 -27.38 -18.64 11.30
C GLY A 133 -28.18 -17.32 11.37
N SER A 134 -29.52 -17.31 11.47
CA SER A 134 -30.41 -17.67 12.59
C SER A 134 -30.34 -16.73 13.81
N SER A 135 -31.37 -15.89 14.00
CA SER A 135 -31.76 -15.40 15.33
C SER A 135 -33.27 -15.13 15.44
N LYS A 136 -33.87 -15.87 16.38
CA LYS A 136 -35.24 -15.84 16.92
C LYS A 136 -35.75 -14.41 17.19
N ARG A 137 -37.04 -14.16 16.90
CA ARG A 137 -37.87 -13.09 17.52
C ARG A 137 -39.14 -13.72 18.14
N PRO A 138 -39.63 -13.24 19.30
CA PRO A 138 -40.95 -13.57 19.80
C PRO A 138 -42.02 -12.73 19.12
N GLY A 139 -43.18 -13.34 18.91
CA GLY A 139 -44.30 -12.75 18.16
C GLY A 139 -45.13 -11.75 18.95
N LEU A 140 -45.83 -10.89 18.20
CA LEU A 140 -47.05 -10.20 18.63
C LEU A 140 -47.86 -9.76 17.39
N GLY A 141 -49.08 -10.31 17.25
CA GLY A 141 -50.28 -9.64 16.72
C GLY A 141 -50.42 -9.38 15.21
N PRO A 142 -51.49 -9.89 14.55
CA PRO A 142 -51.81 -9.61 13.15
C PRO A 142 -52.74 -8.40 12.99
N GLY A 143 -52.48 -7.56 12.00
CA GLY A 143 -53.35 -6.45 11.60
C GLY A 143 -53.19 -6.17 10.11
N ALA A 144 -54.28 -6.34 9.37
CA ALA A 144 -54.38 -6.35 7.92
C ALA A 144 -54.30 -4.95 7.29
N GLY A 145 -53.91 -4.90 6.00
CA GLY A 145 -54.26 -3.78 5.11
C GLY A 145 -53.15 -3.35 4.12
N PRO A 146 -53.39 -3.41 2.79
CA PRO A 146 -52.41 -3.06 1.76
C PRO A 146 -52.50 -1.58 1.36
N GLY A 147 -51.38 -1.02 0.88
CA GLY A 147 -51.36 0.35 0.36
C GLY A 147 -50.08 0.65 -0.42
N MET A 148 -50.16 0.53 -1.75
CA MET A 148 -49.22 1.12 -2.69
C MET A 148 -49.21 2.64 -2.51
N GLY A 149 -48.03 3.25 -2.55
CA GLY A 149 -47.88 4.70 -2.47
C GLY A 149 -46.49 5.14 -2.93
N LEU A 150 -46.30 5.18 -4.25
CA LEU A 150 -45.25 5.96 -4.90
C LEU A 150 -45.52 7.45 -4.58
N GLY A 151 -44.82 7.98 -3.59
CA GLY A 151 -44.83 9.40 -3.24
C GLY A 151 -43.50 10.04 -3.63
N ALA A 152 -43.41 10.48 -4.89
CA ALA A 152 -42.46 11.54 -5.26
C ALA A 152 -42.94 12.84 -4.61
N GLY A 153 -42.24 13.27 -3.56
CA GLY A 153 -42.44 14.53 -2.86
C GLY A 153 -41.24 15.48 -3.05
N PRO A 154 -41.45 16.80 -2.94
CA PRO A 154 -40.72 17.80 -3.71
C PRO A 154 -39.34 18.14 -3.16
N SER A 155 -38.46 18.46 -4.11
CA SER A 155 -37.20 19.17 -3.95
C SER A 155 -37.37 20.46 -3.15
N GLY A 156 -36.98 20.41 -1.87
CA GLY A 156 -36.71 21.58 -1.04
C GLY A 156 -35.22 21.97 -1.06
N PRO A 157 -34.88 23.26 -0.94
CA PRO A 157 -33.49 23.72 -1.04
C PRO A 157 -32.73 23.57 0.28
N GLY A 158 -31.52 23.00 0.19
CA GLY A 158 -30.34 23.47 0.93
C GLY A 158 -30.35 23.42 2.46
N SER A 159 -30.41 22.23 3.05
CA SER A 159 -29.71 21.98 4.32
C SER A 159 -28.79 20.78 4.11
N GLY A 160 -27.50 20.97 4.36
CA GLY A 160 -26.40 20.07 3.95
C GLY A 160 -26.35 18.75 4.71
N GLY A 161 -27.42 17.97 4.68
CA GLY A 161 -27.44 16.60 5.18
C GLY A 161 -26.57 15.70 4.30
N LEU A 162 -25.65 14.96 4.92
CA LEU A 162 -24.92 13.89 4.24
C LEU A 162 -25.93 12.80 3.83
N SER A 163 -25.81 12.29 2.60
CA SER A 163 -26.54 11.10 2.18
C SER A 163 -26.19 9.90 3.08
N PRO A 164 -27.02 8.84 3.15
CA PRO A 164 -26.72 7.66 3.96
C PRO A 164 -25.35 7.02 3.62
N ARG A 165 -24.96 7.09 2.34
CA ARG A 165 -23.64 6.63 1.87
C ARG A 165 -22.52 7.52 2.39
N GLU A 166 -22.68 8.84 2.34
CA GLU A 166 -21.69 9.80 2.87
C GLU A 166 -21.58 9.72 4.40
N LEU A 167 -22.67 9.46 5.10
CA LEU A 167 -22.68 9.30 6.54
C LEU A 167 -21.87 8.05 6.99
N SER A 168 -21.96 6.95 6.24
CA SER A 168 -21.17 5.75 6.55
C SER A 168 -19.67 5.99 6.33
N ALA A 169 -19.29 6.67 5.24
CA ALA A 169 -17.90 7.08 5.02
C ALA A 169 -17.41 8.08 6.06
N TYR A 170 -18.21 9.08 6.43
CA TYR A 170 -17.87 10.03 7.49
C TYR A 170 -17.59 9.33 8.82
N ASN A 171 -18.45 8.41 9.25
CA ASN A 171 -18.26 7.65 10.48
C ASN A 171 -17.02 6.74 10.40
N TYR A 172 -16.77 6.13 9.25
CA TYR A 172 -15.56 5.33 9.01
C TYR A 172 -14.30 6.18 9.11
N ILE A 173 -14.26 7.36 8.47
CA ILE A 173 -13.13 8.29 8.53
C ILE A 173 -12.87 8.69 9.98
N LYS A 174 -13.91 9.15 10.69
CA LYS A 174 -13.82 9.57 12.09
C LYS A 174 -13.21 8.48 12.98
N MET A 175 -13.76 7.27 12.92
CA MET A 175 -13.30 6.15 13.75
C MET A 175 -11.83 5.78 13.48
N ASN A 176 -11.37 5.87 12.23
CA ASN A 176 -9.99 5.53 11.90
C ASN A 176 -9.02 6.67 12.25
N LEU A 177 -9.43 7.93 12.13
CA LEU A 177 -8.64 9.06 12.64
C LEU A 177 -8.45 8.96 14.16
N ASP A 178 -9.50 8.65 14.91
CA ASP A 178 -9.42 8.45 16.37
C ASP A 178 -8.50 7.27 16.76
N ARG A 179 -8.32 6.30 15.85
CA ARG A 179 -7.40 5.16 16.00
C ARG A 179 -5.96 5.45 15.53
N GLY A 180 -5.68 6.67 15.08
CA GLY A 180 -4.35 7.10 14.64
C GLY A 180 -3.98 6.72 13.21
N TYR A 181 -4.94 6.34 12.37
CA TYR A 181 -4.67 6.13 10.94
C TYR A 181 -4.42 7.47 10.24
N SER A 182 -3.49 7.47 9.28
CA SER A 182 -3.24 8.66 8.47
C SER A 182 -4.39 8.92 7.49
N PRO A 183 -4.70 10.20 7.16
CA PRO A 183 -5.71 10.53 6.17
C PRO A 183 -5.50 9.86 4.81
N MET A 184 -4.24 9.65 4.41
CA MET A 184 -3.90 8.99 3.15
C MET A 184 -4.27 7.51 3.13
N GLN A 185 -4.04 6.78 4.23
CA GLN A 185 -4.45 5.38 4.34
C GLN A 185 -5.97 5.22 4.26
N ILE A 186 -6.69 6.14 4.92
CA ILE A 186 -8.16 6.14 4.90
C ILE A 186 -8.67 6.48 3.49
N ARG A 187 -8.09 7.50 2.84
CA ARG A 187 -8.42 7.87 1.45
C ARG A 187 -8.22 6.71 0.49
N GLN A 188 -7.08 6.03 0.55
CA GLN A 188 -6.80 4.89 -0.33
C GLN A 188 -7.84 3.77 -0.15
N THR A 189 -8.22 3.50 1.10
CA THR A 189 -9.20 2.46 1.40
C THR A 189 -10.58 2.81 0.84
N LEU A 190 -11.02 4.06 0.98
CA LEU A 190 -12.31 4.49 0.44
C LEU A 190 -12.30 4.56 -1.10
N MET A 191 -11.18 4.95 -1.72
CA MET A 191 -11.05 4.90 -3.18
C MET A 191 -11.19 3.47 -3.72
N ASN A 192 -10.56 2.49 -3.06
CA ASN A 192 -10.73 1.08 -3.40
C ASN A 192 -12.17 0.58 -3.21
N ALA A 193 -12.96 1.23 -2.34
CA ALA A 193 -14.39 0.97 -2.14
C ALA A 193 -15.30 1.74 -3.11
N GLY A 194 -14.75 2.41 -4.12
CA GLY A 194 -15.51 3.10 -5.17
C GLY A 194 -15.93 4.52 -4.81
N TRP A 195 -15.23 5.17 -3.89
CA TRP A 195 -15.38 6.60 -3.64
C TRP A 195 -14.49 7.41 -4.59
N SER A 196 -15.05 8.45 -5.21
CA SER A 196 -14.27 9.36 -6.04
C SER A 196 -13.41 10.31 -5.18
N HIS A 197 -12.30 10.79 -5.75
CA HIS A 197 -11.45 11.79 -5.11
C HIS A 197 -12.24 13.04 -4.69
N GLU A 198 -13.20 13.49 -5.50
CA GLU A 198 -14.01 14.67 -5.22
C GLU A 198 -14.97 14.49 -4.04
N GLU A 199 -15.60 13.32 -3.91
CA GLU A 199 -16.45 12.99 -2.76
C GLU A 199 -15.64 12.92 -1.47
N LEU A 200 -14.46 12.30 -1.53
CA LEU A 200 -13.56 12.21 -0.39
C LEU A 200 -13.06 13.59 0.03
N ASP A 201 -12.65 14.43 -0.90
CA ASP A 201 -12.22 15.79 -0.57
C ASP A 201 -13.33 16.62 0.08
N LYS A 202 -14.58 16.47 -0.37
CA LYS A 202 -15.74 17.10 0.27
C LYS A 202 -16.03 16.58 1.68
N LEU A 203 -15.73 15.31 1.96
CA LEU A 203 -15.88 14.71 3.29
C LEU A 203 -14.74 15.12 4.23
N PHE A 204 -13.48 15.02 3.77
CA PHE A 204 -12.30 15.37 4.56
C PHE A 204 -12.28 16.85 4.94
N ARG A 205 -12.77 17.76 4.09
CA ARG A 205 -12.92 19.20 4.42
C ARG A 205 -13.89 19.50 5.58
N ARG A 206 -14.72 18.54 6.01
CA ARG A 206 -15.66 18.73 7.14
C ARG A 206 -15.05 18.35 8.49
N PHE A 207 -13.86 17.75 8.50
CA PHE A 207 -13.12 17.47 9.71
C PHE A 207 -12.22 18.66 10.04
N PRO A 208 -12.21 19.14 11.29
CA PRO A 208 -11.33 20.23 11.74
C PRO A 208 -9.86 19.80 11.81
#